data_AF-A0A7R8W7Q7-F1
#
_entry.id   AF-A0A7R8W7Q7-F1
#
_cell.length_a   1.000
_cell.length_b   1.000
_cell.length_c   1.000
_cell.angle_alpha   90.00
_cell.angle_beta   90.00
_cell.angle_gamma   90.00
#
_symmetry.space_group_name_H-M   'P 1'
#
loop_
_entity.id
_entity.type
_entity.pdbx_description
1 polymer ?
#
loop_
_entity_poly.entity_id
_entity_poly.type
_entity_poly.pdbx_seq_one_letter_code
_entity_poly.pdbx_strand_id
1 'polypeptide(L)'
;SMNIIFLHPDLGIGGAERLVVDAAVALKRRGHVVRVITNHHDRSHCFPETKDEELCKNETLEVRPHLVLAGGYDERVEENVEYYKELLMMIVDMKLESKVLMLKSPDDKTKISLLKRCGCLLYTPDKEHFGIVPLEAMYMQCPVIAVRSGGPLETVVEGVTGYLCDNDPQAFSQKMTLLMTDCDLRNRLGRNGRERVREEFQFEVFAEKLDDVVKSVVEESRGDSNEKEKKKA
;
A
#
# COMPACT_ATOMS: atom_id res chain seq x y z
N SER A 1 -22.48 -3.72 -35.27
CA SER A 1 -22.57 -3.24 -33.88
C SER A 1 -21.39 -3.79 -33.10
N MET A 2 -20.77 -3.00 -32.20
CA MET A 2 -19.63 -3.40 -31.36
C MET A 2 -19.92 -3.00 -29.91
N ASN A 3 -19.27 -3.66 -28.95
CA ASN A 3 -19.26 -3.26 -27.54
C ASN A 3 -18.07 -2.32 -27.30
N ILE A 4 -18.33 -1.08 -26.91
CA ILE A 4 -17.31 -0.05 -26.70
C ILE A 4 -17.44 0.50 -25.28
N ILE A 5 -16.32 0.50 -24.54
CA ILE A 5 -16.27 1.01 -23.17
C ILE A 5 -15.37 2.23 -23.12
N PHE A 6 -15.90 3.34 -22.61
CA PHE A 6 -15.14 4.51 -22.21
C PHE A 6 -14.85 4.40 -20.71
N LEU A 7 -13.58 4.43 -20.34
CA LEU A 7 -13.14 4.53 -18.95
C LEU A 7 -12.70 5.97 -18.70
N HIS A 8 -13.38 6.66 -17.78
CA HIS A 8 -13.05 8.02 -17.39
C HIS A 8 -13.05 8.15 -15.86
N PRO A 9 -11.96 8.60 -15.22
CA PRO A 9 -11.81 8.51 -13.77
C PRO A 9 -12.85 9.30 -12.98
N ASP A 10 -13.26 10.47 -13.45
CA ASP A 10 -14.26 11.33 -12.80
C ASP A 10 -15.14 11.98 -13.87
N LEU A 11 -16.45 11.80 -13.81
CA LEU A 11 -17.40 12.29 -14.82
C LEU A 11 -18.23 13.46 -14.27
N GLY A 12 -17.55 14.53 -13.89
CA GLY A 12 -18.14 15.82 -13.51
C GLY A 12 -18.51 16.71 -14.71
N ILE A 13 -18.52 18.03 -14.49
CA ILE A 13 -18.76 19.04 -15.54
C ILE A 13 -17.45 19.71 -15.92
N GLY A 14 -16.90 19.32 -17.07
CA GLY A 14 -15.70 19.91 -17.64
C GLY A 14 -15.56 19.63 -19.14
N GLY A 15 -14.54 20.22 -19.74
CA GLY A 15 -14.34 20.16 -21.20
C GLY A 15 -13.90 18.77 -21.69
N ALA A 16 -13.04 18.09 -20.93
CA ALA A 16 -12.56 16.75 -21.29
C ALA A 16 -13.69 15.71 -21.15
N GLU A 17 -14.45 15.83 -20.07
CA GLU A 17 -15.63 15.04 -19.77
C GLU A 17 -16.68 15.22 -20.87
N ARG A 18 -16.90 16.46 -21.34
CA ARG A 18 -17.82 16.72 -22.45
C ARG A 18 -17.42 15.97 -23.72
N LEU A 19 -16.13 16.00 -24.09
CA LEU A 19 -15.63 15.30 -25.27
C LEU A 19 -15.86 13.79 -25.17
N VAL A 20 -15.65 13.20 -23.99
CA VAL A 20 -15.89 11.78 -23.73
C VAL A 20 -17.37 11.45 -23.89
N VAL A 21 -18.26 12.26 -23.31
CA VAL A 21 -19.71 12.08 -23.42
C VAL A 21 -20.19 12.22 -24.86
N ASP A 22 -19.72 13.24 -25.58
CA ASP A 22 -20.08 13.46 -27.00
C ASP A 22 -19.65 12.29 -27.89
N ALA A 23 -18.43 11.78 -27.68
CA ALA A 23 -17.92 10.61 -28.40
C ALA A 23 -18.77 9.35 -28.10
N ALA A 24 -19.08 9.10 -26.82
CA ALA A 24 -19.88 7.96 -26.40
C ALA A 24 -21.30 8.01 -26.99
N VAL A 25 -21.96 9.16 -26.94
CA VAL A 25 -23.30 9.38 -27.53
C VAL A 25 -23.26 9.23 -29.05
N ALA A 26 -22.25 9.78 -29.72
CA ALA A 26 -22.11 9.66 -31.17
C ALA A 26 -21.94 8.20 -31.63
N LEU A 27 -21.22 7.38 -30.86
CA LEU A 27 -21.08 5.95 -31.14
C LEU A 27 -22.35 5.16 -30.83
N LYS A 28 -23.07 5.48 -29.73
CA LYS A 28 -24.38 4.88 -29.41
C LYS A 28 -25.38 5.15 -30.53
N ARG A 29 -25.43 6.40 -31.06
CA ARG A 29 -26.28 6.78 -32.21
C ARG A 29 -25.95 6.04 -33.51
N ARG A 30 -24.73 5.54 -33.66
CA ARG A 30 -24.31 4.68 -34.79
C ARG A 30 -24.67 3.20 -34.60
N GLY A 31 -25.40 2.85 -33.55
CA GLY A 31 -25.87 1.48 -33.28
C GLY A 31 -24.85 0.58 -32.58
N HIS A 32 -23.82 1.14 -31.95
CA HIS A 32 -22.93 0.42 -31.06
C HIS A 32 -23.52 0.32 -29.64
N VAL A 33 -23.17 -0.74 -28.92
CA VAL A 33 -23.43 -0.83 -27.48
C VAL A 33 -22.30 -0.10 -26.78
N VAL A 34 -22.59 1.05 -26.20
CA VAL A 34 -21.58 1.92 -25.57
C VAL A 34 -21.87 2.04 -24.09
N ARG A 35 -20.81 1.89 -23.27
CA ARG A 35 -20.86 2.15 -21.83
C ARG A 35 -19.74 3.10 -21.42
N VAL A 36 -20.05 4.00 -20.51
CA VAL A 36 -19.09 4.84 -19.79
C VAL A 36 -19.00 4.28 -18.37
N ILE A 37 -17.79 3.96 -17.94
CA ILE A 37 -17.45 3.51 -16.58
C ILE A 37 -16.61 4.61 -15.95
N THR A 38 -16.98 5.01 -14.74
CA THR A 38 -16.31 6.08 -14.00
C THR A 38 -16.24 5.78 -12.50
N ASN A 39 -15.22 6.31 -11.81
CA ASN A 39 -15.10 6.15 -10.36
C ASN A 39 -15.96 7.17 -9.59
N HIS A 40 -16.19 8.34 -10.18
CA HIS A 40 -16.94 9.42 -9.55
C HIS A 40 -17.97 10.01 -10.52
N HIS A 41 -19.22 10.07 -10.10
CA HIS A 41 -20.33 10.64 -10.86
C HIS A 41 -21.38 11.18 -9.89
N ASP A 42 -21.43 12.50 -9.77
CA ASP A 42 -22.48 13.18 -9.02
C ASP A 42 -23.72 13.37 -9.91
N ARG A 43 -24.78 12.59 -9.67
CA ARG A 43 -26.03 12.68 -10.46
C ARG A 43 -26.75 14.03 -10.31
N SER A 44 -26.41 14.83 -9.30
CA SER A 44 -26.92 16.18 -9.09
C SER A 44 -26.13 17.24 -9.88
N HIS A 45 -24.90 16.93 -10.28
CA HIS A 45 -23.98 17.83 -10.98
C HIS A 45 -23.24 17.12 -12.13
N CYS A 46 -23.96 16.76 -13.18
CA CYS A 46 -23.42 16.03 -14.34
C CYS A 46 -24.14 16.38 -15.65
N PHE A 47 -23.58 15.93 -16.77
CA PHE A 47 -24.24 16.02 -18.07
C PHE A 47 -25.54 15.21 -18.12
N PRO A 48 -26.64 15.71 -18.72
CA PRO A 48 -27.90 14.99 -18.80
C PRO A 48 -27.79 13.61 -19.43
N GLU A 49 -26.93 13.45 -20.43
CA GLU A 49 -26.71 12.20 -21.15
C GLU A 49 -26.14 11.11 -20.23
N THR A 50 -25.37 11.47 -19.21
CA THR A 50 -24.75 10.52 -18.28
C THR A 50 -25.69 10.08 -17.16
N LYS A 51 -26.95 10.55 -17.16
CA LYS A 51 -28.00 10.04 -16.26
C LYS A 51 -28.65 8.76 -16.78
N ASP A 52 -28.50 8.45 -18.07
CA ASP A 52 -28.95 7.20 -18.70
C ASP A 52 -28.08 6.02 -18.22
N GLU A 53 -28.68 5.11 -17.46
CA GLU A 53 -27.97 3.95 -16.89
C GLU A 53 -27.53 2.91 -17.93
N GLU A 54 -28.07 2.97 -19.16
CA GLU A 54 -27.55 2.16 -20.25
C GLU A 54 -26.26 2.74 -20.82
N LEU A 55 -26.10 4.07 -20.80
CA LEU A 55 -24.93 4.77 -21.32
C LEU A 55 -23.84 4.92 -20.25
N CYS A 56 -24.21 5.33 -19.05
CA CYS A 56 -23.29 5.60 -17.96
C CYS A 56 -23.75 4.83 -16.73
N LYS A 57 -22.95 3.84 -16.34
CA LYS A 57 -23.17 3.13 -15.09
C LYS A 57 -22.17 3.63 -14.06
N ASN A 58 -22.69 4.00 -12.89
CA ASN A 58 -21.92 3.91 -11.65
C ASN A 58 -21.76 2.42 -11.31
N GLU A 59 -20.92 1.72 -12.07
CA GLU A 59 -20.40 0.45 -11.62
C GLU A 59 -19.28 0.79 -10.65
N THR A 60 -19.55 0.59 -9.34
CA THR A 60 -18.46 0.46 -8.38
C THR A 60 -17.59 -0.65 -8.91
N LEU A 61 -16.43 -0.30 -9.50
CA LEU A 61 -15.48 -1.27 -9.99
C LEU A 61 -15.22 -2.22 -8.83
N GLU A 62 -15.67 -3.46 -8.98
CA GLU A 62 -15.43 -4.48 -7.98
C GLU A 62 -13.92 -4.63 -7.89
N VAL A 63 -13.35 -4.10 -6.81
CA VAL A 63 -11.91 -4.10 -6.62
C VAL A 63 -11.49 -5.54 -6.45
N ARG A 64 -10.87 -6.08 -7.49
CA ARG A 64 -10.27 -7.41 -7.49
C ARG A 64 -8.75 -7.23 -7.48
N PRO A 65 -8.13 -6.99 -6.31
CA PRO A 65 -6.69 -6.83 -6.23
C PRO A 65 -6.01 -8.12 -6.71
N HIS A 66 -4.85 -7.97 -7.34
CA HIS A 66 -3.95 -9.10 -7.56
C HIS A 66 -2.96 -9.13 -6.40
N LEU A 67 -2.82 -10.30 -5.77
CA LEU A 67 -1.86 -10.51 -4.70
C LEU A 67 -0.55 -11.00 -5.31
N VAL A 68 0.55 -10.35 -4.98
CA VAL A 68 1.89 -10.83 -5.31
C VAL A 68 2.56 -11.29 -4.03
N LEU A 69 2.85 -12.58 -3.94
CA LEU A 69 3.60 -13.18 -2.84
C LEU A 69 5.04 -13.35 -3.29
N ALA A 70 5.91 -12.49 -2.76
CA ALA A 70 7.32 -12.41 -3.12
C ALA A 70 8.17 -12.70 -1.88
N GLY A 71 8.98 -13.76 -1.92
CA GLY A 71 9.76 -14.19 -0.76
C GLY A 71 10.95 -15.06 -1.13
N GLY A 72 11.89 -15.18 -0.20
CA GLY A 72 13.04 -16.08 -0.34
C GLY A 72 12.57 -17.52 -0.53
N TYR A 73 13.27 -18.24 -1.39
CA TYR A 73 13.06 -19.66 -1.61
C TYR A 73 14.40 -20.33 -1.87
N ASP A 74 14.70 -21.34 -1.08
CA ASP A 74 15.86 -22.21 -1.24
C ASP A 74 15.41 -23.66 -1.24
N GLU A 75 15.65 -24.38 -2.34
CA GLU A 75 15.26 -25.78 -2.49
C GLU A 75 15.98 -26.73 -1.52
N ARG A 76 17.08 -26.27 -0.91
CA ARG A 76 17.85 -27.02 0.09
C ARG A 76 17.27 -26.88 1.49
N VAL A 77 16.34 -25.94 1.70
CA VAL A 77 15.67 -25.71 2.99
C VAL A 77 14.28 -26.34 2.93
N GLU A 78 14.10 -27.44 3.64
CA GLU A 78 12.85 -28.24 3.62
C GLU A 78 11.62 -27.39 3.94
N GLU A 79 11.70 -26.54 4.98
CA GLU A 79 10.63 -25.62 5.38
C GLU A 79 10.20 -24.68 4.23
N ASN A 80 11.14 -24.20 3.40
CA ASN A 80 10.80 -23.34 2.26
C ASN A 80 10.02 -24.11 1.19
N VAL A 81 10.42 -25.36 0.95
CA VAL A 81 9.79 -26.23 -0.05
C VAL A 81 8.38 -26.62 0.39
N GLU A 82 8.22 -27.01 1.65
CA GLU A 82 6.94 -27.42 2.23
C GLU A 82 5.96 -26.26 2.28
N TYR A 83 6.37 -25.13 2.88
CA TYR A 83 5.51 -23.96 3.00
C TYR A 83 5.08 -23.41 1.62
N TYR A 84 5.98 -23.41 0.64
CA TYR A 84 5.62 -23.02 -0.73
C TYR A 84 4.56 -23.95 -1.36
N LYS A 85 4.65 -25.26 -1.12
CA LYS A 85 3.65 -26.22 -1.61
C LYS A 85 2.30 -26.02 -0.93
N GLU A 86 2.28 -25.80 0.39
CA GLU A 86 1.06 -25.50 1.14
C GLU A 86 0.35 -24.26 0.58
N LEU A 87 1.09 -23.17 0.35
CA LEU A 87 0.54 -21.96 -0.26
C LEU A 87 -0.04 -22.22 -1.65
N LEU A 88 0.64 -23.00 -2.50
CA LEU A 88 0.10 -23.38 -3.81
C LEU A 88 -1.19 -24.21 -3.70
N MET A 89 -1.26 -25.15 -2.77
CA MET A 89 -2.48 -25.94 -2.54
C MET A 89 -3.64 -25.04 -2.10
N MET A 90 -3.40 -24.12 -1.16
CA MET A 90 -4.41 -23.15 -0.73
C MET A 90 -4.92 -22.29 -1.89
N ILE A 91 -4.03 -21.81 -2.77
CA ILE A 91 -4.41 -21.01 -3.95
C ILE A 91 -5.35 -21.80 -4.87
N VAL A 92 -5.08 -23.09 -5.09
CA VAL A 92 -5.91 -23.97 -5.93
C VAL A 92 -7.24 -24.28 -5.25
N ASP A 93 -7.22 -24.66 -3.97
CA ASP A 93 -8.43 -25.01 -3.21
C ASP A 93 -9.40 -23.82 -3.12
N MET A 94 -8.85 -22.61 -3.02
CA MET A 94 -9.62 -21.36 -3.00
C MET A 94 -9.95 -20.81 -4.40
N LYS A 95 -9.47 -21.43 -5.48
CA LYS A 95 -9.67 -21.01 -6.88
C LYS A 95 -9.17 -19.59 -7.19
N LEU A 96 -7.98 -19.27 -6.67
CA LEU A 96 -7.35 -17.95 -6.74
C LEU A 96 -6.17 -17.88 -7.72
N GLU A 97 -6.00 -18.88 -8.60
CA GLU A 97 -4.86 -19.01 -9.51
C GLU A 97 -4.73 -17.80 -10.45
N SER A 98 -5.86 -17.21 -10.86
CA SER A 98 -5.89 -16.00 -11.69
C SER A 98 -5.65 -14.69 -10.93
N LYS A 99 -5.49 -14.76 -9.60
CA LYS A 99 -5.43 -13.60 -8.69
C LYS A 99 -4.16 -13.54 -7.86
N VAL A 100 -3.43 -14.65 -7.75
CA VAL A 100 -2.20 -14.73 -6.95
C VAL A 100 -1.01 -15.03 -7.84
N LEU A 101 0.03 -14.21 -7.74
CA LEU A 101 1.33 -14.44 -8.38
C LEU A 101 2.37 -14.77 -7.31
N MET A 102 2.98 -15.96 -7.43
CA MET A 102 4.11 -16.37 -6.58
C MET A 102 5.43 -16.00 -7.25
N LEU A 103 6.31 -15.29 -6.54
CA LEU A 103 7.66 -14.94 -7.00
C LEU A 103 8.69 -15.45 -5.99
N LYS A 104 9.49 -16.44 -6.42
CA LYS A 104 10.58 -17.02 -5.64
C LYS A 104 11.84 -16.18 -5.79
N SER A 105 12.40 -15.72 -4.67
CA SER A 105 13.68 -15.01 -4.60
C SER A 105 13.82 -13.92 -5.68
N PRO A 106 12.88 -12.96 -5.77
CA PRO A 106 12.98 -11.89 -6.77
C PRO A 106 14.25 -11.07 -6.55
N ASP A 107 14.87 -10.64 -7.64
CA ASP A 107 16.02 -9.74 -7.57
C ASP A 107 15.61 -8.34 -7.07
N ASP A 108 16.60 -7.53 -6.69
CA ASP A 108 16.35 -6.20 -6.15
C ASP A 108 15.58 -5.30 -7.14
N LYS A 109 15.84 -5.44 -8.44
CA LYS A 109 15.13 -4.67 -9.47
C LYS A 109 13.65 -5.01 -9.48
N THR A 110 13.32 -6.30 -9.40
CA THR A 110 11.94 -6.80 -9.32
C THR A 110 11.30 -6.36 -8.02
N LYS A 111 11.98 -6.53 -6.87
CA LYS A 111 11.49 -6.07 -5.55
C LYS A 111 11.14 -4.57 -5.57
N ILE A 112 12.06 -3.74 -6.06
CA ILE A 112 11.86 -2.29 -6.18
C ILE A 112 10.69 -1.97 -7.12
N SER A 113 10.58 -2.67 -8.26
CA SER A 113 9.47 -2.47 -9.20
C SER A 113 8.12 -2.82 -8.57
N LEU A 114 8.05 -3.93 -7.82
CA LEU A 114 6.86 -4.33 -7.08
C LEU A 114 6.48 -3.29 -6.03
N LEU A 115 7.43 -2.88 -5.19
CA LEU A 115 7.19 -1.87 -4.14
C LEU A 115 6.76 -0.52 -4.73
N LYS A 116 7.28 -0.12 -5.90
CA LYS A 116 6.86 1.13 -6.55
C LYS A 116 5.47 1.07 -7.20
N ARG A 117 4.97 -0.13 -7.50
CA ARG A 117 3.73 -0.34 -8.27
C ARG A 117 2.60 -0.94 -7.42
N CYS A 118 2.90 -1.45 -6.23
CA CYS A 118 1.89 -1.99 -5.33
C CYS A 118 0.90 -0.91 -4.89
N GLY A 119 -0.37 -1.31 -4.72
CA GLY A 119 -1.37 -0.46 -4.07
C GLY A 119 -1.08 -0.31 -2.57
N CYS A 120 -0.61 -1.38 -1.94
CA CYS A 120 -0.14 -1.42 -0.56
C CYS A 120 0.74 -2.64 -0.34
N LEU A 121 1.61 -2.58 0.67
CA LEU A 121 2.32 -3.75 1.22
C LEU A 121 1.47 -4.37 2.33
N LEU A 122 1.33 -5.70 2.32
CA LEU A 122 0.80 -6.45 3.47
C LEU A 122 1.98 -7.02 4.27
N TYR A 123 1.99 -6.75 5.57
CA TYR A 123 3.03 -7.22 6.48
C TYR A 123 2.39 -8.00 7.64
N THR A 124 2.30 -9.32 7.46
CA THR A 124 1.60 -10.24 8.35
C THR A 124 2.42 -10.94 9.46
N PRO A 125 3.78 -10.87 9.51
CA PRO A 125 4.51 -11.46 10.63
C PRO A 125 4.06 -10.92 11.99
N ASP A 126 3.85 -11.81 12.96
CA ASP A 126 3.63 -11.46 14.37
C ASP A 126 4.98 -11.40 15.09
N LYS A 127 5.17 -10.39 15.95
CA LYS A 127 6.36 -10.18 16.80
C LYS A 127 7.69 -10.05 16.05
N GLU A 128 7.68 -9.59 14.80
CA GLU A 128 8.91 -9.23 14.11
C GLU A 128 9.49 -7.93 14.68
N HIS A 129 10.81 -7.87 14.89
CA HIS A 129 11.43 -6.83 15.71
C HIS A 129 11.78 -5.54 14.97
N PHE A 130 12.21 -5.60 13.70
CA PHE A 130 12.88 -4.47 13.07
C PHE A 130 12.00 -3.67 12.10
N GLY A 131 10.95 -4.25 11.54
CA GLY A 131 10.05 -3.54 10.62
C GLY A 131 10.74 -3.02 9.36
N ILE A 132 11.83 -3.65 8.91
CA ILE A 132 12.62 -3.18 7.76
C ILE A 132 11.78 -3.17 6.48
N VAL A 133 10.99 -4.22 6.23
CA VAL A 133 10.16 -4.32 5.02
C VAL A 133 9.09 -3.21 4.95
N PRO A 134 8.37 -2.88 6.05
CA PRO A 134 7.57 -1.66 6.13
C PRO A 134 8.33 -0.38 5.74
N LEU A 135 9.55 -0.18 6.23
CA LEU A 135 10.37 1.00 5.89
C LEU A 135 10.75 1.01 4.40
N GLU A 136 11.12 -0.13 3.81
CA GLU A 136 11.40 -0.25 2.37
C GLU A 136 10.18 0.15 1.53
N ALA A 137 8.98 -0.32 1.90
CA ALA A 137 7.73 0.04 1.22
C ALA A 137 7.39 1.52 1.38
N MET A 138 7.47 2.05 2.60
CA MET A 138 7.24 3.47 2.89
C MET A 138 8.19 4.36 2.11
N TYR A 139 9.48 4.00 2.04
CA TYR A 139 10.47 4.73 1.24
C TYR A 139 10.12 4.73 -0.26
N MET A 140 9.48 3.68 -0.76
CA MET A 140 8.97 3.59 -2.13
C MET A 140 7.61 4.26 -2.35
N GLN A 141 7.06 4.94 -1.32
CA GLN A 141 5.71 5.51 -1.32
C GLN A 141 4.59 4.47 -1.46
N CYS A 142 4.83 3.21 -1.06
CA CYS A 142 3.77 2.21 -0.95
C CYS A 142 3.28 2.18 0.51
N PRO A 143 2.00 2.49 0.76
CA PRO A 143 1.46 2.43 2.12
C PRO A 143 1.45 1.00 2.65
N VAL A 144 1.58 0.87 3.97
CA VAL A 144 1.72 -0.43 4.65
C VAL A 144 0.43 -0.77 5.40
N ILE A 145 -0.02 -2.01 5.29
CA ILE A 145 -0.99 -2.63 6.20
C ILE A 145 -0.24 -3.71 6.96
N ALA A 146 -0.06 -3.54 8.26
CA ALA A 146 0.76 -4.43 9.07
C ALA A 146 -0.01 -4.98 10.29
N VAL A 147 0.42 -6.13 10.80
CA VAL A 147 -0.05 -6.62 12.11
C VAL A 147 0.39 -5.63 13.19
N ARG A 148 -0.51 -5.35 14.13
CA ARG A 148 -0.30 -4.49 15.31
C ARG A 148 0.61 -5.17 16.35
N SER A 149 1.84 -5.48 15.96
CA SER A 149 2.85 -6.10 16.82
C SER A 149 4.25 -5.68 16.41
N GLY A 150 5.23 -5.76 17.33
CA GLY A 150 6.64 -5.62 17.02
C GLY A 150 7.05 -4.31 16.33
N GLY A 151 8.05 -4.37 15.45
CA GLY A 151 8.61 -3.24 14.69
C GLY A 151 7.59 -2.41 13.90
N PRO A 152 6.50 -2.99 13.34
CA PRO A 152 5.39 -2.20 12.79
C PRO A 152 4.82 -1.13 13.73
N LEU A 153 4.78 -1.36 15.05
CA LEU A 153 4.28 -0.37 16.03
C LEU A 153 5.16 0.88 16.11
N GLU A 154 6.44 0.77 15.74
CA GLU A 154 7.39 1.89 15.75
C GLU A 154 7.47 2.57 14.37
N THR A 155 7.42 1.77 13.31
CA THR A 155 7.64 2.23 11.94
C THR A 155 6.37 2.84 11.31
N VAL A 156 5.21 2.21 11.51
CA VAL A 156 3.94 2.60 10.86
C VAL A 156 3.10 3.49 11.78
N VAL A 157 2.63 4.62 11.24
CA VAL A 157 1.71 5.53 11.94
C VAL A 157 0.30 5.33 11.38
N GLU A 158 -0.60 4.82 12.21
CA GLU A 158 -2.00 4.52 11.87
C GLU A 158 -2.70 5.72 11.21
N GLY A 159 -3.26 5.49 10.02
CA GLY A 159 -4.00 6.50 9.23
C GLY A 159 -3.13 7.59 8.60
N VAL A 160 -1.81 7.57 8.86
CA VAL A 160 -0.87 8.58 8.36
C VAL A 160 0.10 7.99 7.34
N THR A 161 0.78 6.89 7.66
CA THR A 161 1.71 6.20 6.74
C THR A 161 1.22 4.80 6.32
N GLY A 162 0.18 4.31 7.00
CA GLY A 162 -0.37 2.97 6.81
C GLY A 162 -1.45 2.66 7.84
N TYR A 163 -1.75 1.38 8.00
CA TYR A 163 -2.73 0.88 8.98
C TYR A 163 -2.14 -0.30 9.77
N LEU A 164 -2.39 -0.31 11.07
CA LEU A 164 -2.08 -1.44 11.94
C LEU A 164 -3.38 -2.21 12.21
N CYS A 165 -3.37 -3.50 11.91
CA CYS A 165 -4.53 -4.37 12.06
C CYS A 165 -4.26 -5.43 13.12
N ASP A 166 -5.31 -5.92 13.77
CA ASP A 166 -5.22 -7.20 14.45
C ASP A 166 -4.88 -8.29 13.42
N ASN A 167 -4.31 -9.40 13.87
CA ASN A 167 -3.95 -10.52 12.99
C ASN A 167 -5.20 -11.32 12.58
N ASP A 168 -6.08 -10.64 11.85
CA ASP A 168 -7.42 -11.06 11.44
C ASP A 168 -7.62 -10.74 9.95
N PRO A 169 -8.03 -11.72 9.12
CA PRO A 169 -8.24 -11.51 7.69
C PRO A 169 -9.25 -10.40 7.36
N GLN A 170 -10.31 -10.24 8.17
CA GLN A 170 -11.35 -9.24 7.94
C GLN A 170 -10.82 -7.83 8.17
N ALA A 171 -10.03 -7.61 9.23
CA ALA A 171 -9.37 -6.33 9.49
C ALA A 171 -8.45 -5.92 8.32
N PHE A 172 -7.63 -6.84 7.82
CA PHE A 172 -6.78 -6.60 6.66
C PHE A 172 -7.60 -6.30 5.40
N SER A 173 -8.62 -7.11 5.12
CA SER A 173 -9.51 -6.93 3.96
C SER A 173 -10.13 -5.53 3.91
N GLN A 174 -10.61 -5.01 5.04
CA GLN A 174 -11.23 -3.69 5.10
C GLN A 174 -10.24 -2.59 4.71
N LYS A 175 -9.00 -2.65 5.22
CA LYS A 175 -7.95 -1.68 4.89
C LYS A 175 -7.45 -1.82 3.44
N MET A 176 -7.37 -3.05 2.93
CA MET A 176 -7.06 -3.32 1.54
C MET A 176 -8.11 -2.67 0.62
N THR A 177 -9.40 -2.89 0.88
CA THR A 177 -10.48 -2.29 0.11
C THR A 177 -10.38 -0.77 0.14
N LEU A 178 -10.25 -0.17 1.32
CA LEU A 178 -10.11 1.27 1.47
C LEU A 178 -8.97 1.85 0.63
N LEU A 179 -7.76 1.29 0.75
CA LEU A 179 -6.59 1.78 -0.01
C LEU A 179 -6.70 1.53 -1.50
N MET A 180 -7.43 0.49 -1.93
CA MET A 180 -7.60 0.20 -3.35
C MET A 180 -8.68 1.07 -4.00
N THR A 181 -9.74 1.44 -3.27
CA THR A 181 -10.82 2.31 -3.75
C THR A 181 -10.50 3.80 -3.65
N ASP A 182 -9.68 4.22 -2.70
CA ASP A 182 -9.34 5.62 -2.47
C ASP A 182 -7.89 5.90 -2.88
N CYS A 183 -7.70 6.36 -4.12
CA CYS A 183 -6.38 6.64 -4.68
C CYS A 183 -5.70 7.84 -4.02
N ASP A 184 -6.45 8.85 -3.60
CA ASP A 184 -5.91 10.06 -2.98
C ASP A 184 -5.40 9.76 -1.58
N LEU A 185 -6.15 8.99 -0.80
CA LEU A 185 -5.73 8.45 0.49
C LEU A 185 -4.47 7.60 0.32
N ARG A 186 -4.46 6.64 -0.61
CA ARG A 186 -3.31 5.78 -0.88
C ARG A 186 -2.05 6.61 -1.21
N ASN A 187 -2.17 7.58 -2.10
CA ASN A 187 -1.08 8.45 -2.50
C ASN A 187 -0.59 9.34 -1.34
N ARG A 188 -1.52 9.84 -0.50
CA ARG A 188 -1.19 10.64 0.68
C ARG A 188 -0.42 9.82 1.71
N LEU A 189 -0.91 8.63 2.06
CA LEU A 189 -0.23 7.74 3.01
C LEU A 189 1.15 7.32 2.50
N GLY A 190 1.28 7.03 1.21
CA GLY A 190 2.57 6.74 0.58
C GLY A 190 3.57 7.89 0.70
N ARG A 191 3.16 9.13 0.42
CA ARG A 191 4.03 10.33 0.57
C ARG A 191 4.48 10.52 2.01
N ASN A 192 3.54 10.49 2.95
CA ASN A 192 3.82 10.61 4.38
C ASN A 192 4.78 9.50 4.85
N GLY A 193 4.61 8.28 4.33
CA GLY A 193 5.52 7.16 4.61
C GLY A 193 6.95 7.47 4.21
N ARG A 194 7.17 7.98 2.99
CA ARG A 194 8.51 8.37 2.53
C ARG A 194 9.10 9.51 3.35
N GLU A 195 8.30 10.52 3.70
CA GLU A 195 8.73 11.65 4.53
C GLU A 195 9.20 11.15 5.90
N ARG A 196 8.39 10.32 6.58
CA ARG A 196 8.76 9.70 7.85
C ARG A 196 10.06 8.91 7.77
N VAL A 197 10.27 8.09 6.73
CA VAL A 197 11.53 7.34 6.57
C VAL A 197 12.72 8.29 6.48
N ARG A 198 12.58 9.41 5.75
CA ARG A 198 13.66 10.40 5.59
C ARG A 198 13.97 11.12 6.90
N GLU A 199 12.95 11.44 7.68
CA GLU A 199 13.10 12.23 8.91
C GLU A 199 13.57 11.40 10.11
N GLU A 200 13.15 10.13 10.20
CA GLU A 200 13.34 9.35 11.44
C GLU A 200 14.27 8.14 11.29
N PHE A 201 14.44 7.62 10.07
CA PHE A 201 15.08 6.32 9.82
C PHE A 201 16.25 6.38 8.84
N GLN A 202 16.77 7.58 8.53
CA GLN A 202 18.03 7.72 7.82
C GLN A 202 19.22 7.36 8.70
N PHE A 203 20.30 6.91 8.07
CA PHE A 203 21.51 6.53 8.78
C PHE A 203 22.14 7.72 9.52
N GLU A 204 22.07 8.91 8.92
CA GLU A 204 22.54 10.16 9.52
C GLU A 204 21.75 10.47 10.81
N VAL A 205 20.42 10.32 10.79
CA VAL A 205 19.56 10.51 11.96
C VAL A 205 19.88 9.48 13.05
N PHE A 206 20.15 8.23 12.66
CA PHE A 206 20.61 7.19 13.59
C PHE A 206 21.96 7.54 14.21
N ALA A 207 22.92 8.01 13.40
CA ALA A 207 24.25 8.38 13.87
C ALA A 207 24.21 9.56 14.84
N GLU A 208 23.40 10.59 14.58
CA GLU A 208 23.20 11.74 15.47
C GLU A 208 22.58 11.30 16.82
N LYS A 209 21.49 10.52 16.78
CA LYS A 209 20.84 9.99 18.00
C LYS A 209 21.80 9.13 18.82
N LEU A 210 22.62 8.31 18.17
CA LEU A 210 23.62 7.49 18.84
C LEU A 210 24.73 8.35 19.47
N ASP A 211 25.23 9.36 18.76
CA ASP A 211 26.26 10.27 19.25
C ASP A 211 25.77 11.07 20.48
N ASP A 212 24.53 11.52 20.48
CA ASP A 212 23.91 12.20 21.63
C ASP A 212 23.82 11.30 22.87
N VAL A 213 23.45 10.02 22.71
CA VAL A 213 23.44 9.04 23.80
C VAL A 213 24.86 8.75 24.31
N VAL A 214 25.84 8.62 23.41
CA VAL A 214 27.24 8.42 23.80
C VAL A 214 27.75 9.61 24.61
N LYS A 215 27.43 10.84 24.18
CA LYS A 215 27.79 12.07 24.91
C LYS A 215 27.13 12.12 26.29
N SER A 216 25.84 11.82 26.40
CA SER A 216 25.12 11.88 27.69
C SER A 216 25.73 10.91 28.71
N VAL A 217 26.05 9.68 28.29
CA VAL A 217 26.69 8.67 29.17
C VAL A 217 28.07 9.14 29.64
N VAL A 218 28.86 9.78 28.77
CA VAL A 218 30.17 10.31 29.12
C VAL A 218 30.06 11.49 30.10
N GLU A 219 29.06 12.35 29.94
CA GLU A 219 28.81 13.49 30.82
C GLU A 219 28.32 13.06 32.21
N GLU A 220 27.40 12.10 32.29
CA GLU A 220 26.95 11.50 33.56
C GLU A 220 28.10 10.84 34.33
N SER A 221 28.98 10.12 33.61
CA SER A 221 30.18 9.50 34.18
C SER A 221 31.15 10.52 34.81
N ARG A 222 31.22 11.73 34.23
CA ARG A 222 32.05 12.84 34.72
C ARG A 222 31.39 13.59 35.87
N GLY A 223 30.07 13.75 35.86
CA GLY A 223 29.31 14.35 36.95
C GLY A 223 29.40 13.55 38.26
N ASP A 224 29.30 12.22 38.15
CA ASP A 224 29.30 11.29 39.28
C ASP A 224 30.70 11.13 39.93
N SER A 225 31.75 11.46 39.19
CA SER A 225 33.14 11.51 39.66
C SER A 225 33.43 12.79 40.48
N ASN A 226 32.92 13.94 40.03
CA ASN A 226 33.09 15.23 40.72
C ASN A 226 32.28 15.34 42.02
N GLU A 227 31.15 14.63 42.12
CA GLU A 227 30.31 14.63 43.33
C GLU A 227 30.89 13.73 44.45
N LYS A 228 31.62 12.67 44.08
CA LYS A 228 32.34 11.79 45.02
C LYS A 228 33.59 12.45 45.61
N GLU A 229 34.25 13.36 44.89
CA GLU A 229 35.38 14.14 45.42
C GLU A 229 34.92 15.23 46.42
N LYS A 230 33.76 15.88 46.17
CA LYS A 230 33.22 16.90 47.09
C LYS A 230 32.70 16.35 48.42
N LYS A 231 32.31 15.07 48.50
CA LYS A 231 31.86 14.41 49.75
C LYS A 231 33.01 13.86 50.62
N LYS A 232 34.26 13.94 50.15
CA LYS A 232 35.47 13.53 50.90
C LYS A 232 36.29 14.72 51.43
N ALA A 233 35.86 15.94 51.20
CA ALA A 233 36.45 17.17 51.75
C ALA A 233 35.69 17.65 53.00
#